data_AF-A0AAN6R9C6-F1
#
_entry.id   AF-A0AAN6R9C6-F1
#
_cell.length_a   1.000
_cell.length_b   1.000
_cell.length_c   1.000
_cell.angle_alpha   90.00
_cell.angle_beta   90.00
_cell.angle_gamma   90.00
#
_symmetry.space_group_name_H-M   'P 1'
#
loop_
_entity.id
_entity.type
_entity.pdbx_description
1 polymer ?
#
loop_
_entity_poly.entity_id
_entity_poly.type
_entity_poly.pdbx_seq_one_letter_code
_entity_poly.pdbx_strand_id
1 'polypeptide(L)'
;MICLSPYRSDLETIKAITDEIESHVKKLTAEELEGKNKALRRARVPAYKYEDFIRTSHNETLPFPPPTNSEGAKPRILNSTKVLELCRIIAGLVIGRILTEYGADVIKIPGPNLSDVPFFQIDVNMGKHTAELDLKTPEGKVQFEKLLEEADGILNGYRPGEWAYRAGWQQIANTVTGIAWAQGHLMGLDTPAIPPFPISDYSTGCMGAIAALTGLYHRATTGGSWHGKASLIQYDLILFAVGQYTP
;
A
#
# COMPACT_ATOMS: atom_id res chain seq x y z
N MET A 1 -2.43 -4.62 19.19
CA MET A 1 -3.58 -5.53 19.46
C MET A 1 -3.18 -6.73 20.30
N ILE A 2 -2.13 -7.45 19.91
CA ILE A 2 -1.63 -8.65 20.60
C ILE A 2 -0.33 -8.41 21.40
N CYS A 3 -0.01 -7.15 21.71
CA CYS A 3 1.13 -6.74 22.52
C CYS A 3 2.51 -7.23 22.02
N LEU A 4 2.68 -7.36 20.70
CA LEU A 4 3.99 -7.57 20.10
C LEU A 4 4.79 -6.27 20.09
N SER A 5 6.11 -6.38 20.24
CA SER A 5 7.02 -5.28 19.99
C SER A 5 6.87 -4.78 18.55
N PRO A 6 6.93 -3.46 18.28
CA PRO A 6 6.73 -2.91 16.94
C PRO A 6 7.77 -3.36 15.90
N TYR A 7 8.97 -3.75 16.34
CA TYR A 7 10.08 -4.20 15.50
C TYR A 7 10.82 -5.38 16.15
N ARG A 8 11.13 -6.40 15.36
CA ARG A 8 11.79 -7.65 15.78
C ARG A 8 12.73 -8.14 14.69
N SER A 9 13.94 -7.56 14.64
CA SER A 9 14.99 -7.92 13.68
C SER A 9 15.52 -9.34 13.87
N ASP A 10 15.26 -9.95 15.02
CA ASP A 10 15.64 -11.31 15.37
C ASP A 10 14.76 -12.39 14.70
N LEU A 11 13.59 -12.02 14.16
CA LEU A 11 12.66 -12.95 13.54
C LEU A 11 12.85 -13.01 12.02
N GLU A 12 13.79 -13.84 11.58
CA GLU A 12 14.19 -13.92 10.16
C GLU A 12 13.46 -15.01 9.34
N THR A 13 12.72 -15.92 9.99
CA THR A 13 12.06 -17.05 9.32
C THR A 13 10.55 -17.02 9.53
N ILE A 14 9.80 -17.49 8.53
CA ILE A 14 8.33 -17.61 8.61
C ILE A 14 7.92 -18.38 9.88
N LYS A 15 8.61 -19.48 10.19
CA LYS A 15 8.33 -20.29 11.37
C LYS A 15 8.52 -19.48 12.68
N ALA A 16 9.65 -18.78 12.83
CA ALA A 16 9.89 -17.97 14.02
C ALA A 16 8.86 -16.84 14.17
N ILE A 17 8.48 -16.21 13.06
CA ILE A 17 7.42 -15.18 13.03
C ILE A 17 6.08 -15.78 13.44
N THR A 18 5.70 -16.93 12.89
CA THR A 18 4.44 -17.63 13.21
C THR A 18 4.41 -18.05 14.67
N ASP A 19 5.47 -18.69 15.19
CA ASP A 19 5.57 -19.15 16.57
C ASP A 19 5.42 -17.97 17.55
N GLU A 20 6.08 -16.84 17.26
CA GLU A 20 5.97 -15.61 18.05
C GLU A 20 4.53 -15.07 18.07
N ILE A 21 3.93 -14.86 16.89
CA ILE A 21 2.55 -14.36 16.77
C ILE A 21 1.58 -15.30 17.47
N GLU A 22 1.72 -16.61 17.25
CA GLU A 22 0.86 -17.64 17.82
C GLU A 22 0.93 -17.63 19.36
N SER A 23 2.13 -17.50 19.94
CA SER A 23 2.30 -17.44 21.40
C SER A 23 1.59 -16.25 22.05
N HIS A 24 1.39 -15.16 21.31
CA HIS A 24 0.65 -13.99 21.75
C HIS A 24 -0.86 -14.12 21.51
N VAL A 25 -1.26 -14.66 20.36
CA VAL A 25 -2.67 -14.84 19.98
C VAL A 25 -3.34 -15.90 20.87
N LYS A 26 -2.66 -17.00 21.20
CA LYS A 26 -3.20 -18.09 22.06
C LYS A 26 -3.62 -17.62 23.46
N LYS A 27 -3.16 -16.46 23.91
CA LYS A 27 -3.53 -15.85 25.20
C LYS A 27 -4.88 -15.13 25.15
N LEU A 28 -5.51 -15.02 23.98
CA LEU A 28 -6.75 -14.28 23.75
C LEU A 28 -7.80 -15.18 23.12
N THR A 29 -9.05 -15.03 23.55
CA THR A 29 -10.21 -15.65 22.93
C THR A 29 -10.65 -14.88 21.69
N ALA A 30 -11.40 -15.54 20.80
CA ALA A 30 -12.00 -14.90 19.63
C ALA A 30 -12.90 -13.71 20.02
N GLU A 31 -13.67 -13.84 21.11
CA GLU A 31 -14.54 -12.76 21.61
C GLU A 31 -13.74 -11.55 22.12
N GLU A 32 -12.62 -11.77 22.81
CA GLU A 32 -11.73 -10.67 23.23
C GLU A 32 -11.08 -9.97 22.04
N LEU A 33 -10.67 -10.72 21.01
CA LEU A 33 -10.14 -10.15 19.77
C LEU A 33 -11.19 -9.32 19.04
N GLU A 34 -12.43 -9.81 18.93
CA GLU A 34 -13.56 -9.06 18.39
C GLU A 34 -13.87 -7.79 19.18
N GLY A 35 -13.87 -7.88 20.51
CA GLY A 35 -14.03 -6.73 21.40
C GLY A 35 -12.96 -5.66 21.16
N LYS A 36 -11.68 -6.07 21.03
CA LYS A 36 -10.57 -5.17 20.70
C LYS A 36 -10.69 -4.57 19.29
N ASN A 37 -11.06 -5.38 18.28
CA ASN A 37 -11.30 -4.91 16.91
C ASN A 37 -12.39 -3.84 16.88
N LYS A 38 -13.50 -4.07 17.59
CA LYS A 38 -14.63 -3.14 17.71
C LYS A 38 -14.20 -1.84 18.40
N ALA A 39 -13.48 -1.93 19.52
CA ALA A 39 -12.99 -0.76 20.24
C ALA A 39 -12.05 0.12 19.37
N LEU A 40 -11.19 -0.52 18.56
CA LEU A 40 -10.23 0.14 17.69
C LEU A 40 -10.80 0.52 16.31
N ARG A 41 -12.10 0.30 16.05
CA ARG A 41 -12.75 0.58 14.76
C ARG A 41 -12.02 -0.04 13.55
N ARG A 42 -11.46 -1.24 13.73
CA ARG A 42 -10.80 -1.99 12.65
C ARG A 42 -11.82 -2.71 11.77
N ALA A 43 -11.45 -2.98 10.52
CA ALA A 43 -12.32 -3.65 9.54
C ALA A 43 -12.78 -5.03 10.07
N ARG A 44 -14.07 -5.33 9.91
CA ARG A 44 -14.76 -6.50 10.47
C ARG A 44 -14.41 -7.81 9.76
N VAL A 45 -13.23 -8.35 10.01
CA VAL A 45 -12.94 -9.77 9.73
C VAL A 45 -13.19 -10.52 11.04
N PRO A 46 -14.22 -11.38 11.13
CA PRO A 46 -14.50 -12.12 12.35
C PRO A 46 -13.33 -13.02 12.72
N ALA A 47 -12.90 -12.95 13.98
CA ALA A 47 -11.98 -13.88 14.57
C ALA A 47 -12.69 -15.23 14.79
N TYR A 48 -12.19 -16.29 14.17
CA TYR A 48 -12.70 -17.64 14.35
C TYR A 48 -11.84 -18.42 15.34
N LYS A 49 -12.45 -19.31 16.12
CA LYS A 49 -11.70 -20.41 16.71
C LYS A 49 -11.21 -21.33 15.60
N TYR A 50 -10.11 -22.03 15.82
CA TYR A 50 -9.58 -22.98 14.83
C TYR A 50 -10.62 -24.01 14.37
N GLU A 51 -11.37 -24.58 15.32
CA GLU A 51 -12.45 -25.54 15.06
C GLU A 51 -13.60 -24.98 14.21
N ASP A 52 -13.83 -23.67 14.29
CA ASP A 52 -14.85 -22.98 13.49
C ASP A 52 -14.29 -22.62 12.11
N PHE A 53 -13.02 -22.18 12.06
CA PHE A 53 -12.33 -21.83 10.82
C PHE A 53 -12.30 -23.00 9.84
N ILE A 54 -11.95 -24.20 10.30
CA ILE A 54 -11.87 -25.40 9.43
C ILE A 54 -13.20 -25.80 8.81
N ARG A 55 -14.33 -25.32 9.37
CA ARG A 55 -15.69 -25.56 8.85
C ARG A 55 -16.12 -24.50 7.83
N THR A 56 -15.37 -23.42 7.69
CA THR A 56 -15.66 -22.38 6.70
C THR A 56 -15.14 -22.79 5.32
N SER A 57 -15.72 -22.22 4.27
CA SER A 57 -15.20 -22.34 2.89
C SER A 57 -13.81 -21.72 2.73
N HIS A 58 -13.32 -20.92 3.70
CA HIS A 58 -11.96 -20.38 3.68
C HIS A 58 -10.88 -21.40 4.04
N ASN A 59 -11.26 -22.56 4.60
CA ASN A 59 -10.32 -23.67 4.86
C ASN A 59 -10.00 -24.47 3.59
N GLU A 60 -10.71 -24.23 2.49
CA GLU A 60 -10.33 -24.76 1.20
C GLU A 60 -8.98 -24.14 0.81
N THR A 61 -7.96 -25.00 0.69
CA THR A 61 -6.59 -24.58 0.40
C THR A 61 -6.58 -23.94 -0.99
N LEU A 62 -6.48 -22.60 -1.04
CA LEU A 62 -6.10 -21.94 -2.27
C LEU A 62 -4.66 -22.38 -2.60
N PRO A 63 -4.39 -22.90 -3.81
CA PRO A 63 -3.04 -23.27 -4.21
C PRO A 63 -2.22 -22.00 -4.34
N PHE A 64 -1.61 -21.55 -3.25
CA PHE A 64 -0.56 -20.56 -3.33
C PHE A 64 0.67 -21.24 -3.91
N PRO A 65 1.20 -20.79 -5.06
CA PRO A 65 2.48 -21.27 -5.51
C PRO A 65 3.50 -21.00 -4.39
N PRO A 66 4.41 -21.96 -4.10
CA PRO A 66 5.46 -21.71 -3.13
C PRO A 66 6.25 -20.47 -3.57
N PRO A 67 6.71 -19.63 -2.62
CA PRO A 67 7.54 -18.48 -2.96
C PRO A 67 8.72 -18.98 -3.77
N THR A 68 8.85 -18.49 -5.01
CA THR A 68 9.99 -18.83 -5.85
C THR A 68 11.21 -18.15 -5.25
N ASN A 69 12.17 -18.93 -4.75
CA ASN A 69 13.49 -18.43 -4.42
C ASN A 69 14.13 -17.98 -5.74
N SER A 70 14.12 -16.68 -6.04
CA SER A 70 14.93 -16.15 -7.12
C SER A 70 16.39 -16.16 -6.65
N GLU A 71 17.17 -17.14 -7.10
CA GLU A 71 18.62 -17.11 -6.92
C GLU A 71 19.20 -15.96 -7.74
N GLY A 72 19.69 -14.95 -7.05
CA GLY A 72 20.30 -13.77 -7.63
C GLY A 72 20.12 -12.56 -6.70
N ALA A 73 21.23 -11.88 -6.37
CA ALA A 73 21.14 -10.59 -5.72
C ALA A 73 20.49 -9.62 -6.71
N LYS A 74 19.19 -9.34 -6.54
CA LYS A 74 18.51 -8.28 -7.28
C LYS A 74 19.34 -6.99 -7.12
N PRO A 75 19.61 -6.22 -8.18
CA PRO A 75 20.36 -4.98 -8.08
C PRO A 75 19.64 -4.04 -7.10
N ARG A 76 20.24 -3.80 -5.94
CA ARG A 76 19.72 -2.86 -4.93
C ARG A 76 20.17 -1.44 -5.28
N ILE A 77 19.72 -0.93 -6.42
CA ILE A 77 20.16 0.38 -6.95
C ILE A 77 19.78 1.54 -6.04
N LEU A 78 18.77 1.35 -5.17
CA LEU A 78 18.35 2.32 -4.16
C LEU A 78 18.84 1.96 -2.75
N ASN A 79 19.86 1.09 -2.62
CA ASN A 79 20.45 0.82 -1.33
C ASN A 79 20.88 2.14 -0.65
N SER A 80 20.64 2.25 0.65
CA SER A 80 20.85 3.47 1.45
C SER A 80 19.92 4.66 1.13
N THR A 81 18.93 4.50 0.23
CA THR A 81 17.89 5.52 0.04
C THR A 81 16.79 5.33 1.08
N LYS A 82 16.49 6.35 1.88
CA LYS A 82 15.40 6.33 2.88
C LYS A 82 14.19 7.11 2.39
N VAL A 83 13.01 6.51 2.42
CA VAL A 83 11.77 7.15 1.94
C VAL A 83 10.68 7.09 3.00
N LEU A 84 10.09 8.24 3.31
CA LEU A 84 8.92 8.31 4.17
C LEU A 84 7.65 8.26 3.33
N GLU A 85 6.76 7.31 3.61
CA GLU A 85 5.53 7.10 2.86
C GLU A 85 4.30 7.50 3.68
N LEU A 86 3.72 8.64 3.31
CA LEU A 86 2.46 9.19 3.83
C LEU A 86 1.31 8.91 2.84
N CYS A 87 1.21 7.66 2.40
CA CYS A 87 0.22 7.21 1.42
C CYS A 87 -0.75 6.19 2.03
N ARG A 88 -1.89 6.00 1.35
CA ARG A 88 -2.92 5.03 1.73
C ARG A 88 -3.44 4.30 0.50
N ILE A 89 -4.08 3.17 0.77
CA ILE A 89 -4.83 2.37 -0.21
C ILE A 89 -3.92 1.69 -1.24
N ILE A 90 -3.81 2.17 -2.47
CA ILE A 90 -3.12 1.42 -3.55
C ILE A 90 -2.09 2.31 -4.25
N ALA A 91 -2.50 3.31 -5.04
CA ALA A 91 -1.59 4.02 -5.96
C ALA A 91 -0.29 4.51 -5.30
N GLY A 92 -0.40 5.23 -4.18
CA GLY A 92 0.78 5.72 -3.46
C GLY A 92 1.61 4.60 -2.83
N LEU A 93 0.97 3.53 -2.33
CA LEU A 93 1.66 2.39 -1.74
C LEU A 93 2.39 1.54 -2.80
N VAL A 94 1.89 1.51 -4.04
CA VAL A 94 2.60 0.86 -5.15
C VAL A 94 3.92 1.57 -5.45
N ILE A 95 3.99 2.91 -5.32
CA ILE A 95 5.25 3.66 -5.46
C ILE A 95 6.29 3.14 -4.47
N GLY A 96 5.96 3.15 -3.17
CA GLY A 96 6.91 2.69 -2.15
C GLY A 96 7.28 1.22 -2.31
N ARG A 97 6.34 0.35 -2.72
CA ARG A 97 6.62 -1.07 -2.95
C ARG A 97 7.68 -1.25 -4.04
N ILE A 98 7.55 -0.53 -5.16
CA ILE A 98 8.53 -0.56 -6.25
C ILE A 98 9.89 -0.04 -5.76
N LEU A 99 9.93 1.06 -5.00
CA LEU A 99 11.19 1.59 -4.46
C LEU A 99 11.88 0.59 -3.51
N THR A 100 11.11 -0.08 -2.65
CA THR A 100 11.59 -1.17 -1.79
C THR A 100 12.15 -2.33 -2.59
N GLU A 101 11.50 -2.73 -3.69
CA GLU A 101 12.00 -3.79 -4.58
C GLU A 101 13.35 -3.44 -5.21
N TYR A 102 13.61 -2.15 -5.44
CA TYR A 102 14.91 -1.64 -5.86
C TYR A 102 15.90 -1.39 -4.71
N GLY A 103 15.53 -1.71 -3.47
CA GLY A 103 16.41 -1.68 -2.30
C GLY A 103 16.31 -0.45 -1.40
N ALA A 104 15.32 0.43 -1.61
CA ALA A 104 15.09 1.56 -0.71
C ALA A 104 14.54 1.10 0.65
N ASP A 105 14.97 1.77 1.72
CA ASP A 105 14.38 1.66 3.05
C ASP A 105 13.14 2.56 3.11
N VAL A 106 11.96 1.95 2.99
CA VAL A 106 10.68 2.67 2.96
C VAL A 106 9.97 2.49 4.30
N ILE A 107 9.72 3.60 4.98
CA ILE A 107 8.96 3.66 6.22
C ILE A 107 7.59 4.26 5.92
N LYS A 108 6.57 3.41 5.97
CA LYS A 108 5.17 3.84 5.91
C LYS A 108 4.73 4.40 7.25
N ILE A 109 4.12 5.58 7.22
CA ILE A 109 3.64 6.27 8.42
C ILE A 109 2.12 6.48 8.34
N PRO A 110 1.32 5.50 8.81
CA PRO A 110 -0.12 5.67 8.95
C PRO A 110 -0.48 6.51 10.18
N GLY A 111 -1.60 7.23 10.10
CA GLY A 111 -2.16 7.95 11.24
C GLY A 111 -3.03 7.03 12.11
N PRO A 112 -3.12 7.27 13.44
CA PRO A 112 -3.76 6.35 14.39
C PRO A 112 -5.29 6.22 14.19
N ASN A 113 -5.92 7.24 13.62
CA ASN A 113 -7.38 7.34 13.50
C ASN A 113 -7.90 6.91 12.13
N LEU A 114 -7.06 6.27 11.31
CA LEU A 114 -7.34 6.08 9.90
C LEU A 114 -6.89 4.70 9.42
N SER A 115 -7.76 3.71 9.64
CA SER A 115 -7.53 2.32 9.28
C SER A 115 -7.23 2.14 7.79
N ASP A 116 -6.22 1.33 7.46
CA ASP A 116 -6.03 0.80 6.12
C ASP A 116 -6.98 -0.34 5.81
N VAL A 117 -7.04 -0.73 4.54
CA VAL A 117 -7.82 -1.87 4.06
C VAL A 117 -6.89 -3.10 4.02
N PRO A 118 -7.01 -4.06 4.96
CA PRO A 118 -6.01 -5.11 5.17
C PRO A 118 -5.69 -5.94 3.93
N PHE A 119 -6.70 -6.23 3.09
CA PHE A 119 -6.53 -7.04 1.89
C PHE A 119 -5.50 -6.47 0.91
N PHE A 120 -5.49 -5.15 0.69
CA PHE A 120 -4.49 -4.54 -0.19
C PHE A 120 -3.09 -4.53 0.43
N GLN A 121 -3.00 -4.44 1.76
CA GLN A 121 -1.72 -4.30 2.46
C GLN A 121 -0.80 -5.50 2.28
N ILE A 122 -1.35 -6.70 2.03
CA ILE A 122 -0.57 -7.92 1.79
C ILE A 122 0.35 -7.75 0.59
N ASP A 123 -0.13 -7.08 -0.47
CA ASP A 123 0.68 -6.84 -1.67
C ASP A 123 1.47 -5.53 -1.57
N VAL A 124 0.79 -4.42 -1.23
CA VAL A 124 1.36 -3.08 -1.41
C VAL A 124 2.32 -2.64 -0.30
N ASN A 125 2.46 -3.39 0.79
CA ASN A 125 3.43 -3.12 1.86
C ASN A 125 4.60 -4.11 1.91
N MET A 126 4.71 -5.05 0.95
CA MET A 126 5.79 -6.01 0.98
C MET A 126 7.16 -5.31 1.02
N GLY A 127 8.00 -5.74 1.97
CA GLY A 127 9.35 -5.23 2.19
C GLY A 127 9.46 -3.87 2.90
N LYS A 128 8.34 -3.23 3.28
CA LYS A 128 8.35 -1.93 3.96
C LYS A 128 8.39 -2.07 5.48
N HIS A 129 8.94 -1.05 6.13
CA HIS A 129 8.70 -0.81 7.55
C HIS A 129 7.42 0.00 7.73
N THR A 130 6.74 -0.17 8.87
CA THR A 130 5.56 0.63 9.22
C THR A 130 5.68 1.13 10.65
N ALA A 131 5.53 2.43 10.84
CA ALA A 131 5.54 3.07 12.15
C ALA A 131 4.32 4.01 12.26
N GLU A 132 3.44 3.74 13.21
CA GLU A 132 2.28 4.60 13.45
C GLU A 132 2.72 5.91 14.10
N LEU A 133 2.25 7.05 13.57
CA LEU A 133 2.59 8.38 14.09
C LEU A 133 1.42 9.35 13.90
N ASP A 134 1.09 10.11 14.95
CA ASP A 134 0.06 11.16 14.86
C ASP A 134 0.68 12.52 14.54
N LEU A 135 0.70 12.89 13.26
CA LEU A 135 1.21 14.19 12.81
C LEU A 135 0.34 15.39 13.24
N LYS A 136 -0.80 15.16 13.92
CA LYS A 136 -1.63 16.22 14.48
C LYS A 136 -1.15 16.65 15.87
N THR A 137 -0.38 15.83 16.59
CA THR A 137 0.15 16.19 17.90
C THR A 137 1.51 16.88 17.78
N PRO A 138 1.86 17.79 18.71
CA PRO A 138 3.21 18.37 18.74
C PRO A 138 4.30 17.31 18.83
N GLU A 139 4.10 16.27 19.62
CA GLU A 139 5.07 15.19 19.83
C GLU A 139 5.28 14.38 18.55
N GLY A 140 4.20 14.07 17.84
CA GLY A 140 4.28 13.32 16.59
C GLY A 140 4.96 14.12 15.49
N LYS A 141 4.79 15.45 15.46
CA LYS A 141 5.53 16.33 14.54
C LYS A 141 7.03 16.32 14.83
N VAL A 142 7.44 16.43 16.10
CA VAL A 142 8.86 16.38 16.49
C VAL A 142 9.48 15.04 16.12
N GLN A 143 8.76 13.93 16.31
CA GLN A 143 9.23 12.60 15.87
C GLN A 143 9.35 12.50 14.35
N PHE A 144 8.40 13.08 13.60
CA PHE A 144 8.44 13.10 12.14
C PHE A 144 9.60 13.95 11.61
N GLU A 145 9.86 15.11 12.22
CA GLU A 145 11.00 15.97 11.88
C GLU A 145 12.34 15.24 12.02
N LYS A 146 12.50 14.42 13.06
CA LYS A 146 13.70 13.56 13.20
C LYS A 146 13.82 12.52 12.09
N LEU A 147 12.71 11.94 11.65
CA LEU A 147 12.73 11.01 10.51
C LEU A 147 13.04 11.74 9.20
N LEU A 148 12.55 12.97 9.05
CA LEU A 148 12.80 13.80 7.88
C LEU A 148 14.26 14.18 7.70
N GLU A 149 15.02 14.36 8.78
CA GLU A 149 16.45 14.70 8.74
C GLU A 149 17.28 13.64 7.97
N GLU A 150 16.86 12.38 8.00
CA GLU A 150 17.55 11.27 7.34
C GLU A 150 16.86 10.82 6.03
N ALA A 151 15.73 11.42 5.66
CA ALA A 151 14.95 10.98 4.52
C ALA A 151 15.47 11.55 3.20
N ASP A 152 15.58 10.70 2.19
CA ASP A 152 15.90 11.06 0.82
C ASP A 152 14.69 11.50 0.00
N GLY A 153 13.49 11.09 0.43
CA GLY A 153 12.25 11.39 -0.27
C GLY A 153 11.02 11.20 0.61
N ILE A 154 9.95 11.89 0.21
CA ILE A 154 8.63 11.75 0.83
C ILE A 154 7.63 11.41 -0.26
N LEU A 155 6.88 10.33 -0.05
CA LEU A 155 5.69 10.03 -0.82
C LEU A 155 4.48 10.59 -0.07
N ASN A 156 3.78 11.55 -0.65
CA ASN A 156 2.62 12.17 -0.04
C ASN A 156 1.35 11.84 -0.83
N GLY A 157 0.45 11.05 -0.23
CA GLY A 157 -0.85 10.71 -0.80
C GLY A 157 -1.98 11.63 -0.34
N TYR A 158 -1.73 12.56 0.59
CA TYR A 158 -2.74 13.50 1.06
C TYR A 158 -2.95 14.62 0.05
N ARG A 159 -4.21 14.95 -0.19
CA ARG A 159 -4.63 15.75 -1.35
C ARG A 159 -4.60 17.24 -1.03
N PRO A 160 -3.86 18.04 -1.79
CA PRO A 160 -4.07 19.49 -1.83
C PRO A 160 -5.18 19.85 -2.84
N GLY A 161 -5.70 21.08 -2.76
CA GLY A 161 -6.56 21.67 -3.79
C GLY A 161 -8.07 21.51 -3.58
N GLU A 162 -8.85 22.01 -4.55
CA GLU A 162 -10.31 22.20 -4.43
C GLU A 162 -11.11 20.91 -4.23
N TRP A 163 -10.55 19.74 -4.59
CA TRP A 163 -11.24 18.45 -4.47
C TRP A 163 -10.69 17.63 -3.29
N ALA A 164 -9.84 18.22 -2.45
CA ALA A 164 -9.21 17.54 -1.31
C ALA A 164 -10.22 16.94 -0.33
N TYR A 165 -11.40 17.55 -0.20
CA TYR A 165 -12.47 17.09 0.69
C TYR A 165 -13.35 15.97 0.09
N ARG A 166 -13.14 15.60 -1.18
CA ARG A 166 -13.93 14.55 -1.85
C ARG A 166 -13.22 13.20 -1.75
N ALA A 167 -14.01 12.12 -1.72
CA ALA A 167 -13.50 10.78 -1.96
C ALA A 167 -12.83 10.73 -3.35
N GLY A 168 -11.71 10.01 -3.48
CA GLY A 168 -10.95 9.94 -4.73
C GLY A 168 -10.29 8.58 -4.79
N TRP A 169 -10.92 7.73 -5.56
CA TRP A 169 -10.60 6.32 -5.71
C TRP A 169 -10.76 6.03 -7.19
N GLN A 170 -10.12 4.98 -7.69
CA GLN A 170 -10.18 4.62 -9.09
C GLN A 170 -11.58 4.68 -9.69
N GLN A 171 -12.62 4.22 -8.99
CA GLN A 171 -13.99 4.21 -9.54
C GLN A 171 -14.46 5.61 -9.95
N ILE A 172 -14.11 6.64 -9.16
CA ILE A 172 -14.47 8.02 -9.46
C ILE A 172 -13.66 8.53 -10.65
N ALA A 173 -12.35 8.24 -10.67
CA ALA A 173 -11.48 8.60 -11.79
C ALA A 173 -12.01 7.98 -13.09
N ASN A 174 -12.23 6.66 -13.08
CA ASN A 174 -12.71 5.90 -14.23
C ASN A 174 -14.07 6.38 -14.75
N THR A 175 -14.95 6.81 -13.85
CA THR A 175 -16.27 7.34 -14.24
C THR A 175 -16.13 8.70 -14.89
N VAL A 176 -15.34 9.61 -14.28
CA VAL A 176 -15.13 10.97 -14.80
C VAL A 176 -14.36 10.97 -16.12
N THR A 177 -13.42 10.04 -16.30
CA THR A 177 -12.56 9.96 -17.49
C THR A 177 -13.20 9.20 -18.64
N GLY A 178 -14.28 8.45 -18.38
CA GLY A 178 -14.94 7.60 -19.38
C GLY A 178 -14.38 6.19 -19.48
N ILE A 179 -13.36 5.82 -18.69
CA ILE A 179 -12.84 4.44 -18.63
C ILE A 179 -13.96 3.44 -18.27
N ALA A 180 -14.85 3.80 -17.36
CA ALA A 180 -15.98 2.95 -16.99
C ALA A 180 -16.92 2.67 -18.19
N TRP A 181 -17.10 3.66 -19.06
CA TRP A 181 -17.90 3.52 -20.28
C TRP A 181 -17.22 2.61 -21.29
N ALA A 182 -15.91 2.84 -21.54
CA ALA A 182 -15.10 2.01 -22.43
C ALA A 182 -15.05 0.54 -21.98
N GLN A 183 -14.91 0.31 -20.67
CA GLN A 183 -14.97 -1.03 -20.09
C GLN A 183 -16.34 -1.69 -20.28
N GLY A 184 -17.44 -0.95 -20.10
CA GLY A 184 -18.79 -1.44 -20.39
C GLY A 184 -18.94 -1.89 -21.84
N HIS A 185 -18.48 -1.07 -22.78
CA HIS A 185 -18.50 -1.38 -24.22
C HIS A 185 -17.69 -2.63 -24.55
N LEU A 186 -16.48 -2.76 -23.97
CA LEU A 186 -15.64 -3.96 -24.12
C LEU A 186 -16.35 -5.23 -23.63
N MET A 187 -17.21 -5.11 -22.61
CA MET A 187 -18.01 -6.21 -22.08
C MET A 187 -19.32 -6.44 -22.86
N GLY A 188 -19.57 -5.70 -23.95
CA GLY A 188 -20.81 -5.77 -24.73
C GLY A 188 -22.02 -5.14 -24.02
N LEU A 189 -21.78 -4.24 -23.06
CA LEU A 189 -22.82 -3.54 -22.30
C LEU A 189 -23.01 -2.11 -22.83
N ASP A 190 -24.26 -1.65 -22.86
CA ASP A 190 -24.62 -0.24 -23.12
C ASP A 190 -24.70 0.58 -21.81
N THR A 191 -23.91 0.19 -20.82
CA THR A 191 -23.85 0.82 -19.49
C THR A 191 -22.41 0.84 -18.99
N PRO A 192 -22.02 1.79 -18.13
CA PRO A 192 -20.67 1.82 -17.59
C PRO A 192 -20.42 0.64 -16.66
N ALA A 193 -19.23 0.04 -16.77
CA ALA A 193 -18.75 -1.01 -15.89
C ALA A 193 -17.38 -0.64 -15.33
N ILE A 194 -17.18 -0.80 -14.03
CA ILE A 194 -15.86 -0.55 -13.41
C ILE A 194 -14.94 -1.74 -13.74
N PRO A 195 -13.69 -1.50 -14.21
CA PRO A 195 -12.71 -2.55 -14.37
C PRO A 195 -12.55 -3.39 -13.09
N PRO A 196 -12.52 -4.74 -13.19
CA PRO A 196 -12.56 -5.62 -12.02
C PRO A 196 -11.32 -5.50 -11.12
N PHE A 197 -10.20 -5.05 -11.69
CA PHE A 197 -8.96 -4.81 -10.97
C PHE A 197 -8.66 -3.31 -10.85
N PRO A 198 -7.95 -2.90 -9.79
CA PRO A 198 -7.53 -1.51 -9.58
C PRO A 198 -6.39 -1.07 -10.54
N ILE A 199 -6.58 -1.24 -11.85
CA ILE A 199 -5.59 -0.98 -12.90
C ILE A 199 -5.07 0.45 -12.86
N SER A 200 -5.95 1.45 -12.75
CA SER A 200 -5.56 2.86 -12.72
C SER A 200 -4.77 3.19 -11.46
N ASP A 201 -5.13 2.60 -10.31
CA ASP A 201 -4.36 2.77 -9.08
C ASP A 201 -2.93 2.21 -9.21
N TYR A 202 -2.78 0.93 -9.62
CA TYR A 202 -1.46 0.31 -9.77
C TYR A 202 -0.61 1.06 -10.81
N SER A 203 -1.22 1.41 -11.93
CA SER A 203 -0.48 2.05 -13.03
C SER A 203 -0.11 3.49 -12.71
N THR A 204 -0.96 4.22 -11.99
CA THR A 204 -0.59 5.52 -11.42
C THR A 204 0.56 5.38 -10.43
N GLY A 205 0.58 4.30 -9.64
CA GLY A 205 1.71 3.94 -8.80
C GLY A 205 3.00 3.69 -9.59
N CYS A 206 2.94 2.96 -10.70
CA CYS A 206 4.08 2.79 -11.60
C CYS A 206 4.59 4.12 -12.16
N MET A 207 3.68 5.00 -12.60
CA MET A 207 4.04 6.35 -13.05
C MET A 207 4.68 7.18 -11.93
N GLY A 208 4.17 7.07 -10.71
CA GLY A 208 4.75 7.72 -9.53
C GLY A 208 6.14 7.18 -9.18
N ALA A 209 6.37 5.87 -9.33
CA ALA A 209 7.70 5.26 -9.15
C ALA A 209 8.69 5.74 -10.21
N ILE A 210 8.27 5.83 -11.48
CA ILE A 210 9.08 6.43 -12.54
C ILE A 210 9.44 7.88 -12.19
N ALA A 211 8.47 8.67 -11.73
CA ALA A 211 8.72 10.05 -11.32
C ALA A 211 9.70 10.16 -10.14
N ALA A 212 9.56 9.28 -9.13
CA ALA A 212 10.47 9.23 -7.99
C ALA A 212 11.90 8.84 -8.40
N LEU A 213 12.05 7.77 -9.20
CA LEU A 213 13.34 7.33 -9.73
C LEU A 213 14.00 8.40 -10.60
N THR A 214 13.21 9.09 -11.43
CA THR A 214 13.69 10.21 -12.26
C THR A 214 14.16 11.38 -11.41
N GLY A 215 13.41 11.72 -10.34
CA GLY A 215 13.83 12.74 -9.37
C GLY A 215 15.12 12.38 -8.63
N LEU A 216 15.26 11.12 -8.21
CA LEU A 216 16.49 10.61 -7.57
C LEU A 216 17.67 10.63 -8.56
N TYR A 217 17.44 10.26 -9.82
CA TYR A 217 18.45 10.33 -10.87
C TYR A 217 18.92 11.77 -11.11
N HIS A 218 17.98 12.72 -11.25
CA HIS A 218 18.34 14.13 -11.44
C HIS A 218 19.03 14.71 -10.22
N ARG A 219 18.59 14.35 -9.00
CA ARG A 219 19.29 14.72 -7.76
C ARG A 219 20.74 14.21 -7.77
N ALA A 220 20.97 12.97 -8.19
CA ALA A 220 22.30 12.37 -8.21
C ALA A 220 23.21 12.96 -9.31
N THR A 221 22.65 13.34 -10.46
CA THR A 221 23.43 13.79 -11.63
C THR A 221 23.60 15.31 -11.73
N THR A 222 22.60 16.06 -11.26
CA THR A 222 22.54 17.53 -11.38
C THR A 222 22.33 18.25 -10.05
N GLY A 223 22.13 17.52 -8.95
CA GLY A 223 21.83 18.09 -7.64
C GLY A 223 20.37 18.55 -7.49
N GLY A 224 20.10 19.26 -6.38
CA GLY A 224 18.81 19.88 -6.10
C GLY A 224 17.73 18.95 -5.54
N SER A 225 16.52 19.49 -5.44
CA SER A 225 15.33 18.78 -4.95
C SER A 225 14.27 18.75 -6.04
N TRP A 226 13.65 17.59 -6.22
CA TRP A 226 12.72 17.34 -7.32
C TRP A 226 11.34 16.98 -6.78
N HIS A 227 10.29 17.45 -7.46
CA HIS A 227 8.91 17.19 -7.10
C HIS A 227 8.16 16.65 -8.31
N GLY A 228 7.69 15.41 -8.21
CA GLY A 228 6.82 14.76 -9.19
C GLY A 228 5.39 14.66 -8.68
N LYS A 229 4.43 14.66 -9.61
CA LYS A 229 3.01 14.40 -9.32
C LYS A 229 2.53 13.27 -10.22
N ALA A 230 1.76 12.35 -9.64
CA ALA A 230 1.03 11.32 -10.36
C ALA A 230 -0.47 11.48 -10.07
N SER A 231 -1.30 11.22 -11.07
CA SER A 231 -2.76 11.41 -10.99
C SER A 231 -3.48 10.29 -11.70
N LEU A 232 -4.48 9.71 -11.03
CA LEU A 232 -5.38 8.68 -11.60
C LEU A 232 -6.01 9.17 -12.91
N ILE A 233 -6.51 10.41 -12.91
CA ILE A 233 -7.16 11.01 -14.07
C ILE A 233 -6.16 11.19 -15.22
N GLN A 234 -4.94 11.64 -14.93
CA GLN A 234 -3.94 11.81 -15.98
C GLN A 234 -3.52 10.45 -16.56
N TYR A 235 -3.39 9.42 -15.74
CA TYR A 235 -3.12 8.07 -16.22
C TYR A 235 -4.25 7.55 -17.12
N ASP A 236 -5.50 7.66 -16.70
CA ASP A 236 -6.66 7.25 -17.51
C ASP A 236 -6.69 7.97 -18.87
N LEU A 237 -6.42 9.28 -18.89
CA LEU A 237 -6.35 10.05 -20.14
C LEU A 237 -5.19 9.60 -21.04
N ILE A 238 -4.05 9.21 -20.46
CA ILE A 238 -2.94 8.59 -21.19
C ILE A 238 -3.40 7.25 -21.80
N LEU A 239 -4.18 6.46 -21.08
CA LEU A 239 -4.71 5.18 -21.58
C LEU A 239 -5.57 5.39 -22.84
N PHE A 240 -6.39 6.43 -22.88
CA PHE A 240 -7.11 6.78 -24.12
C PHE A 240 -6.18 7.28 -25.22
N ALA A 241 -5.15 8.04 -24.87
CA ALA A 241 -4.21 8.61 -25.85
C ALA A 241 -3.36 7.54 -26.56
N VAL A 242 -3.06 6.41 -25.91
CA VAL A 242 -2.35 5.27 -26.55
C VAL A 242 -3.24 4.45 -27.48
N GLY A 243 -4.54 4.77 -27.56
CA GLY A 243 -5.50 4.12 -28.44
C GLY A 243 -6.21 2.93 -27.79
N GLN A 244 -7.30 2.51 -28.42
CA GLN A 244 -8.08 1.34 -28.01
C GLN A 244 -7.80 0.19 -28.99
N TYR A 245 -7.65 -1.01 -28.47
CA TYR A 245 -7.66 -2.21 -29.31
C TYR A 245 -9.06 -2.37 -29.92
N THR A 246 -9.11 -2.59 -31.23
CA THR A 246 -10.34 -2.98 -31.89
C THR A 246 -10.68 -4.41 -31.45
N PRO A 247 -11.94 -4.71 -31.07
CA PRO A 247 -12.36 -6.05 -30.66
C PRO A 247 -12.08 -7.13 -31.71
#